data_AF-A0A6N6L8X4-F1
#
_entry.id   AF-A0A6N6L8X4-F1
#
_cell.length_a   1.000
_cell.length_b   1.000
_cell.length_c   1.000
_cell.angle_alpha   90.00
_cell.angle_beta   90.00
_cell.angle_gamma   90.00
#
_symmetry.space_group_name_H-M   'P 1'
#
loop_
_entity.id
_entity.type
_entity.pdbx_description
1 polymer ?
#
loop_
_entity_poly.entity_id
_entity_poly.type
_entity_poly.pdbx_seq_one_letter_code
_entity_poly.pdbx_strand_id
1 'polypeptide(L)'
;MKGHGWKSELVELLAESGRRSAPQKGRMKPVSDRTKDARQAVLFQAFRQLHEMGYAIKSIYALREKHIEALVSRWDGEGLSASTLQNRISHLRTLAQWLGKGGMVRRSHEYVTDSARVRRSGMATYDHSWSAAGVDVEGVLAMVSAMDDYVGFQLRLCHAFYLRREEAVMFRPHRADKGDRIEVLDGTKGGRMRIVPLTTDYQRRVLDEAKSRVRSRNGHVGDPNRNLKQALNRFSYVLRRCGVSKEALGVTPHGLRHQGLNDTFESLAGIPSPIRCADPARVLAAADPDKVDHARQVVAEIAGHSRLSISGSYIGGLRGRKVELSPAQRKQMEGWPRLFQLHGRSDLSEAERAEKLRLIRTLGVRSMAAEADALEAAGG
;
A
#
# COMPACT_ATOMS: atom_id res chain seq x y z
N MET A 1 -8.77 43.95 -8.74
CA MET A 1 -8.63 42.48 -8.69
C MET A 1 -9.47 41.98 -7.51
N LYS A 2 -10.56 41.23 -7.75
CA LYS A 2 -11.40 40.72 -6.66
C LYS A 2 -10.53 39.89 -5.71
N GLY A 3 -10.57 40.19 -4.42
CA GLY A 3 -9.79 39.49 -3.39
C GLY A 3 -10.28 38.06 -3.23
N HIS A 4 -9.71 37.16 -4.02
CA HIS A 4 -9.96 35.73 -3.91
C HIS A 4 -9.19 35.25 -2.67
N GLY A 5 -9.89 34.71 -1.68
CA GLY A 5 -9.25 34.19 -0.47
C GLY A 5 -8.27 33.05 -0.79
N TRP A 6 -7.39 32.72 0.15
CA TRP A 6 -6.31 31.74 -0.03
C TRP A 6 -6.74 30.41 -0.68
N LYS A 7 -7.99 29.98 -0.46
CA LYS A 7 -8.56 28.76 -1.08
C LYS A 7 -8.57 28.87 -2.60
N SER A 8 -9.13 29.95 -3.13
CA SER A 8 -9.27 30.17 -4.57
C SER A 8 -7.90 30.36 -5.23
N GLU A 9 -7.03 31.17 -4.62
CA GLU A 9 -5.66 31.35 -5.10
C GLU A 9 -4.89 30.01 -5.13
N LEU A 10 -5.08 29.14 -4.12
CA LEU A 10 -4.44 27.83 -4.09
C LEU A 10 -4.98 26.90 -5.18
N VAL A 11 -6.29 26.93 -5.48
CA VAL A 11 -6.88 26.16 -6.58
C VAL A 11 -6.29 26.61 -7.92
N GLU A 12 -6.24 27.92 -8.16
CA GLU A 12 -5.69 28.51 -9.38
C GLU A 12 -4.22 28.12 -9.55
N LEU A 13 -3.39 28.30 -8.52
CA LEU A 13 -1.99 27.92 -8.56
C LEU A 13 -1.79 26.41 -8.79
N LEU A 14 -2.63 25.56 -8.21
CA LEU A 14 -2.58 24.11 -8.43
C LEU A 14 -3.06 23.71 -9.83
N ALA A 15 -3.93 24.49 -10.47
CA ALA A 15 -4.30 24.27 -11.86
C ALA A 15 -3.12 24.58 -12.79
N GLU A 16 -2.41 25.69 -12.57
CA GLU A 16 -1.30 26.15 -13.38
C GLU A 16 0.00 25.36 -13.16
N SER A 17 0.35 25.15 -11.89
CA SER A 17 1.67 24.62 -11.46
C SER A 17 1.59 23.24 -10.84
N GLY A 18 0.39 22.71 -10.56
CA GLY A 18 0.20 21.44 -9.84
C GLY A 18 0.84 20.21 -10.49
N ARG A 19 1.12 20.26 -11.80
CA ARG A 19 1.84 19.20 -12.52
C ARG A 19 3.36 19.35 -12.50
N ARG A 20 3.88 20.52 -12.14
CA ARG A 20 5.32 20.78 -12.09
C ARG A 20 5.93 20.09 -10.87
N SER A 21 7.08 19.46 -11.05
CA SER A 21 7.96 19.02 -9.97
C SER A 21 9.10 20.02 -9.78
N ALA A 22 9.81 19.94 -8.67
CA ALA A 22 11.16 20.53 -8.62
C ALA A 22 12.00 19.92 -9.76
N PRO A 23 12.86 20.70 -10.45
CA PRO A 23 13.71 20.18 -11.51
C PRO A 23 14.60 19.05 -10.98
N GLN A 24 14.64 17.91 -11.68
CA GLN A 24 15.58 16.84 -11.35
C GLN A 24 16.58 16.70 -12.51
N LYS A 25 17.86 16.99 -12.26
CA LYS A 25 18.91 17.04 -13.30
C LYS A 25 18.53 17.94 -14.50
N GLY A 26 17.97 19.12 -14.22
CA GLY A 26 17.60 20.10 -15.26
C GLY A 26 16.34 19.78 -16.08
N ARG A 27 15.68 18.63 -15.87
CA ARG A 27 14.44 18.27 -16.58
C ARG A 27 13.24 18.36 -15.65
N MET A 28 12.18 19.03 -16.10
CA MET A 28 10.86 18.95 -15.47
C MET A 28 10.16 17.67 -15.94
N LYS A 29 9.80 16.80 -14.99
CA LYS A 29 8.94 15.65 -15.30
C LYS A 29 7.54 15.95 -14.74
N PRO A 30 6.48 15.96 -15.58
CA PRO A 30 5.13 16.14 -15.07
C PRO A 30 4.82 15.04 -14.05
N VAL A 31 4.21 15.43 -12.93
CA VAL A 31 3.79 14.47 -11.90
C VAL A 31 2.44 13.86 -12.25
N SER A 32 2.17 12.66 -11.72
CA SER A 32 0.87 12.00 -11.91
C SER A 32 -0.27 12.77 -11.23
N ASP A 33 -1.50 12.57 -11.70
CA ASP A 33 -2.69 13.19 -11.09
C ASP A 33 -2.82 12.83 -9.60
N ARG A 34 -2.47 11.59 -9.22
CA ARG A 34 -2.39 11.18 -7.81
C ARG A 34 -1.41 12.04 -6.98
N THR A 35 -0.30 12.45 -7.58
CA THR A 35 0.67 13.33 -6.89
C THR A 35 0.10 14.74 -6.74
N LYS A 36 -0.65 15.22 -7.74
CA LYS A 36 -1.38 16.50 -7.69
C LYS A 36 -2.44 16.47 -6.58
N ASP A 37 -3.25 15.41 -6.50
CA ASP A 37 -4.30 15.25 -5.48
C ASP A 37 -3.71 15.21 -4.06
N ALA A 38 -2.65 14.41 -3.86
CA ALA A 38 -1.97 14.33 -2.57
C ALA A 38 -1.38 15.69 -2.14
N ARG A 39 -0.79 16.41 -3.09
CA ARG A 39 -0.24 17.75 -2.86
C ARG A 39 -1.35 18.73 -2.50
N GLN A 40 -2.46 18.74 -3.25
CA GLN A 40 -3.62 19.56 -2.96
C GLN A 40 -4.14 19.30 -1.54
N ALA A 41 -4.38 18.03 -1.19
CA ALA A 41 -4.89 17.66 0.13
C ALA A 41 -4.00 18.17 1.26
N VAL A 42 -2.68 18.01 1.14
CA VAL A 42 -1.71 18.47 2.14
C VAL A 42 -1.67 19.99 2.25
N LEU A 43 -1.66 20.72 1.13
CA LEU A 43 -1.62 22.19 1.17
C LEU A 43 -2.91 22.78 1.75
N PHE A 44 -4.09 22.25 1.36
CA PHE A 44 -5.35 22.67 1.96
C PHE A 44 -5.43 22.35 3.45
N GLN A 45 -4.88 21.21 3.88
CA GLN A 45 -4.76 20.90 5.30
C GLN A 45 -3.86 21.92 6.01
N ALA A 46 -2.69 22.23 5.46
CA ALA A 46 -1.74 23.16 6.06
C ALA A 46 -2.35 24.56 6.30
N PHE A 47 -3.06 25.12 5.30
CA PHE A 47 -3.70 26.43 5.48
C PHE A 47 -4.87 26.41 6.47
N ARG A 48 -5.67 25.34 6.50
CA ARG A 48 -6.70 25.16 7.54
C ARG A 48 -6.08 25.13 8.94
N GLN A 49 -5.00 24.37 9.10
CA GLN A 49 -4.30 24.25 10.38
C GLN A 49 -3.63 25.56 10.81
N LEU A 50 -3.14 26.37 9.88
CA LEU A 50 -2.67 27.73 10.17
C LEU A 50 -3.80 28.61 10.71
N HIS A 51 -4.99 28.55 10.11
CA HIS A 51 -6.17 29.29 10.61
C HIS A 51 -6.60 28.80 12.00
N GLU A 52 -6.63 27.49 12.24
CA GLU A 52 -6.92 26.89 13.55
C GLU A 52 -5.94 27.37 14.63
N MET A 53 -4.69 27.64 14.26
CA MET A 53 -3.64 28.18 15.13
C MET A 53 -3.67 29.71 15.26
N GLY A 54 -4.70 30.39 14.73
CA GLY A 54 -4.86 31.84 14.81
C GLY A 54 -4.16 32.64 13.70
N TYR A 55 -3.49 31.99 12.75
CA TYR A 55 -2.90 32.67 11.59
C TYR A 55 -3.97 32.91 10.52
N ALA A 56 -4.62 34.07 10.55
CA ALA A 56 -5.65 34.49 9.59
C ALA A 56 -5.08 34.85 8.20
N ILE A 57 -4.43 33.87 7.55
CA ILE A 57 -3.81 34.04 6.23
C ILE A 57 -4.89 34.23 5.18
N LYS A 58 -5.04 35.45 4.68
CA LYS A 58 -6.04 35.79 3.65
C LYS A 58 -5.57 35.40 2.24
N SER A 59 -4.26 35.38 2.00
CA SER A 59 -3.65 35.08 0.70
C SER A 59 -2.49 34.09 0.83
N ILE A 60 -2.35 33.16 -0.11
CA ILE A 60 -1.21 32.22 -0.17
C ILE A 60 0.13 32.95 -0.27
N TYR A 61 0.14 34.14 -0.86
CA TYR A 61 1.33 35.00 -0.95
C TYR A 61 1.72 35.63 0.39
N ALA A 62 0.87 35.56 1.43
CA ALA A 62 1.22 36.00 2.78
C ALA A 62 1.95 34.92 3.60
N LEU A 63 2.19 33.72 3.04
CA LEU A 63 2.97 32.66 3.69
C LEU A 63 4.41 33.13 3.98
N ARG A 64 4.92 32.88 5.20
CA ARG A 64 6.24 33.27 5.68
C ARG A 64 6.88 32.12 6.46
N GLU A 65 8.18 32.21 6.72
CA GLU A 65 8.93 31.18 7.45
C GLU A 65 8.30 30.82 8.81
N LYS A 66 7.89 31.81 9.61
CA LYS A 66 7.19 31.59 10.90
C LYS A 66 5.96 30.68 10.80
N HIS A 67 5.24 30.71 9.66
CA HIS A 67 4.08 29.84 9.44
C HIS A 67 4.51 28.40 9.17
N ILE A 68 5.64 28.21 8.49
CA ILE A 68 6.23 26.89 8.25
C ILE A 68 6.69 26.28 9.57
N GLU A 69 7.39 27.06 10.40
CA GLU A 69 7.83 26.64 11.73
C GLU A 69 6.64 26.23 12.60
N ALA A 70 5.61 27.07 12.68
CA ALA A 70 4.42 26.76 13.47
C ALA A 70 3.71 25.47 13.01
N LEU A 71 3.62 25.23 11.70
CA LEU A 71 3.07 23.99 11.16
C LEU A 71 3.91 22.76 11.50
N VAL A 72 5.23 22.86 11.32
CA VAL A 72 6.13 21.73 11.59
C VAL A 72 6.15 21.40 13.08
N SER A 73 6.20 22.41 13.96
CA SER A 73 6.11 22.23 15.41
C SER A 73 4.79 21.57 15.81
N ARG A 74 3.65 21.98 15.23
CA ARG A 74 2.36 21.32 15.45
C ARG A 74 2.41 19.85 15.02
N TRP A 75 2.88 19.57 13.80
CA TRP A 75 2.94 18.21 13.27
C TRP A 75 3.90 17.30 14.03
N ASP A 76 4.98 17.85 14.55
CA ASP A 76 5.91 17.13 15.41
C ASP A 76 5.26 16.81 16.77
N GLY A 77 4.58 17.79 17.37
CA GLY A 77 3.79 17.59 18.59
C GLY A 77 2.65 16.59 18.43
N GLU A 78 2.02 16.51 17.25
CA GLU A 78 1.01 15.50 16.89
C GLU A 78 1.60 14.07 16.76
N GLY A 79 2.92 13.90 16.81
CA GLY A 79 3.56 12.58 16.75
C GLY A 79 3.54 11.93 15.36
N LEU A 80 3.46 12.72 14.28
CA LEU A 80 3.44 12.17 12.93
C LEU A 80 4.71 11.36 12.61
N SER A 81 4.55 10.32 11.78
CA SER A 81 5.70 9.55 11.30
C SER A 81 6.70 10.42 10.53
N ALA A 82 7.99 10.09 10.60
CA ALA A 82 9.05 10.78 9.87
C ALA A 82 8.79 10.89 8.36
N SER A 83 8.15 9.86 7.78
CA SER A 83 7.76 9.87 6.36
C SER A 83 6.67 10.90 6.06
N THR A 84 5.65 10.96 6.91
CA THR A 84 4.55 11.93 6.78
C THR A 84 5.07 13.35 6.94
N LEU A 85 5.88 13.60 7.97
CA LEU A 85 6.45 14.91 8.27
C LEU A 85 7.33 15.41 7.12
N GLN A 86 8.28 14.59 6.64
CA GLN A 86 9.10 14.91 5.47
C GLN A 86 8.24 15.20 4.23
N ASN A 87 7.18 14.42 3.99
CA ASN A 87 6.31 14.60 2.83
C ASN A 87 5.56 15.93 2.89
N ARG A 88 5.00 16.29 4.05
CA ARG A 88 4.32 17.57 4.24
C ARG A 88 5.27 18.75 4.04
N ILE A 89 6.46 18.71 4.65
CA ILE A 89 7.51 19.73 4.46
C ILE A 89 7.92 19.83 2.97
N SER A 90 8.01 18.70 2.25
CA SER A 90 8.34 18.70 0.82
C SER A 90 7.26 19.37 -0.03
N HIS A 91 5.98 19.21 0.30
CA HIS A 91 4.89 19.93 -0.37
C HIS A 91 4.93 21.44 -0.07
N LEU A 92 5.19 21.83 1.18
CA LEU A 92 5.38 23.24 1.54
C LEU A 92 6.55 23.88 0.79
N ARG A 93 7.67 23.16 0.65
CA ARG A 93 8.83 23.63 -0.13
C ARG A 93 8.51 23.80 -1.61
N THR A 94 7.72 22.88 -2.17
CA THR A 94 7.25 22.98 -3.56
C THR A 94 6.35 24.21 -3.74
N LEU A 95 5.42 24.45 -2.80
CA LEU A 95 4.58 25.66 -2.81
C LEU A 95 5.44 26.92 -2.72
N ALA A 96 6.41 26.96 -1.80
CA ALA A 96 7.31 28.10 -1.65
C ALA A 96 8.06 28.44 -2.95
N GLN A 97 8.54 27.41 -3.67
CA GLN A 97 9.16 27.60 -4.99
C GLN A 97 8.20 28.22 -6.01
N TRP A 98 6.95 27.76 -6.08
CA TRP A 98 5.95 28.32 -7.01
C TRP A 98 5.58 29.76 -6.69
N LEU A 99 5.62 30.14 -5.42
CA LEU A 99 5.36 31.51 -4.97
C LEU A 99 6.57 32.43 -5.13
N GLY A 100 7.67 31.97 -5.74
CA GLY A 100 8.91 32.74 -5.86
C GLY A 100 9.69 32.89 -4.55
N LYS A 101 9.34 32.14 -3.51
CA LYS A 101 9.94 32.18 -2.17
C LYS A 101 10.88 31.00 -1.94
N GLY A 102 11.75 30.73 -2.93
CA GLY A 102 12.81 29.73 -2.80
C GLY A 102 13.64 29.98 -1.53
N GLY A 103 14.01 28.92 -0.81
CA GLY A 103 14.79 29.04 0.43
C GLY A 103 13.96 29.27 1.71
N MET A 104 12.69 29.71 1.62
CA MET A 104 11.82 29.93 2.80
C MET A 104 11.57 28.66 3.64
N VAL A 105 11.67 27.47 3.03
CA VAL A 105 11.49 26.19 3.72
C VAL A 105 12.85 25.50 3.87
N ARG A 106 13.42 25.59 5.07
CA ARG A 106 14.69 25.00 5.53
C ARG A 106 14.72 23.47 5.37
N ARG A 107 15.87 22.84 5.61
CA ARG A 107 15.97 21.37 5.58
C ARG A 107 15.18 20.80 6.75
N SER A 108 14.59 19.60 6.56
CA SER A 108 13.65 19.04 7.54
C SER A 108 14.22 18.88 8.95
N HIS A 109 15.52 18.58 9.10
CA HIS A 109 16.17 18.41 10.40
C HIS A 109 16.37 19.73 11.16
N GLU A 110 16.28 20.88 10.48
CA GLU A 110 16.43 22.19 11.11
C GLU A 110 15.14 22.64 11.82
N TYR A 111 14.06 21.86 11.72
CA TYR A 111 12.77 22.12 12.36
C TYR A 111 12.47 21.22 13.56
N VAL A 112 13.31 20.21 13.83
CA VAL A 112 13.07 19.24 14.91
C VAL A 112 14.32 19.09 15.76
N THR A 113 14.14 18.87 17.07
CA THR A 113 15.26 18.70 18.00
C THR A 113 16.00 17.38 17.76
N ASP A 114 15.26 16.30 17.50
CA ASP A 114 15.83 15.00 17.15
C ASP A 114 15.70 14.75 15.65
N SER A 115 16.85 14.71 14.95
CA SER A 115 16.90 14.44 13.51
C SER A 115 16.27 13.10 13.11
N ALA A 116 16.17 12.12 14.02
CA ALA A 116 15.50 10.85 13.76
C ALA A 116 14.00 11.03 13.47
N ARG A 117 13.36 12.06 14.03
CA ARG A 117 11.94 12.45 13.79
C ARG A 117 11.65 12.79 12.33
N VAL A 118 12.67 13.17 11.57
CA VAL A 118 12.58 13.47 10.15
C VAL A 118 13.53 12.62 9.33
N ARG A 119 14.07 11.51 9.85
CA ARG A 119 14.90 10.60 9.07
C ARG A 119 14.08 9.39 8.64
N ARG A 120 13.83 9.27 7.33
CA ARG A 120 13.23 8.05 6.78
C ARG A 120 14.28 6.94 6.71
N SER A 121 14.03 5.83 7.40
CA SER A 121 14.63 4.54 7.02
C SER A 121 13.80 3.95 5.89
N GLY A 122 14.45 3.59 4.78
CA GLY A 122 13.82 2.84 3.69
C GLY A 122 13.77 1.33 3.96
N MET A 123 14.33 0.86 5.06
CA MET A 123 14.40 -0.57 5.38
C MET A 123 13.13 -1.03 6.10
N ALA A 124 12.65 -2.23 5.74
CA ALA A 124 11.61 -2.90 6.49
C ALA A 124 12.13 -3.23 7.89
N THR A 125 11.28 -2.97 8.88
CA THR A 125 11.53 -3.29 10.30
C THR A 125 10.51 -4.28 10.86
N TYR A 126 9.51 -4.63 10.05
CA TYR A 126 8.45 -5.58 10.34
C TYR A 126 8.13 -6.37 9.06
N ASP A 127 7.82 -7.67 9.20
CA ASP A 127 7.37 -8.50 8.08
C ASP A 127 5.87 -8.27 7.82
N HIS A 128 5.57 -7.58 6.72
CA HIS A 128 4.21 -7.28 6.29
C HIS A 128 3.53 -8.43 5.53
N SER A 129 4.16 -9.60 5.40
CA SER A 129 3.61 -10.79 4.75
C SER A 129 2.33 -11.27 5.44
N TRP A 130 1.42 -11.85 4.66
CA TRP A 130 0.20 -12.45 5.23
C TRP A 130 0.52 -13.71 6.01
N SER A 131 1.45 -14.53 5.51
CA SER A 131 1.98 -15.70 6.20
C SER A 131 2.55 -15.38 7.58
N ALA A 132 3.32 -14.30 7.72
CA ALA A 132 3.87 -13.85 9.00
C ALA A 132 2.80 -13.36 9.99
N ALA A 133 1.65 -12.94 9.46
CA ALA A 133 0.46 -12.59 10.22
C ALA A 133 -0.52 -13.78 10.32
N GLY A 134 -0.10 -15.01 10.05
CA GLY A 134 -0.94 -16.22 10.22
C GLY A 134 -2.25 -16.21 9.44
N VAL A 135 -2.36 -15.41 8.38
CA VAL A 135 -3.60 -15.28 7.60
C VAL A 135 -3.71 -16.46 6.63
N ASP A 136 -4.85 -17.15 6.66
CA ASP A 136 -5.23 -18.10 5.63
C ASP A 136 -5.54 -17.34 4.33
N VAL A 137 -4.57 -17.33 3.41
CA VAL A 137 -4.65 -16.59 2.16
C VAL A 137 -5.79 -17.10 1.29
N GLU A 138 -5.94 -18.42 1.17
CA GLU A 138 -6.94 -19.03 0.30
C GLU A 138 -8.36 -18.79 0.84
N GLY A 139 -8.56 -18.92 2.15
CA GLY A 139 -9.82 -18.58 2.81
C GLY A 139 -10.24 -17.13 2.60
N VAL A 140 -9.28 -16.19 2.71
CA VAL A 140 -9.55 -14.77 2.44
C VAL A 140 -9.84 -14.52 0.95
N LEU A 141 -9.11 -15.16 0.03
CA LEU A 141 -9.37 -15.04 -1.41
C LEU A 141 -10.78 -15.54 -1.76
N ALA A 142 -11.21 -16.66 -1.18
CA ALA A 142 -12.55 -17.20 -1.36
C ALA A 142 -13.63 -16.25 -0.83
N MET A 143 -13.49 -15.75 0.40
CA MET A 143 -14.40 -14.78 1.01
C MET A 143 -14.53 -13.49 0.18
N VAL A 144 -13.41 -12.93 -0.27
CA VAL A 144 -13.43 -11.70 -1.09
C VAL A 144 -14.12 -11.96 -2.43
N SER A 145 -13.87 -13.12 -3.05
CA SER A 145 -14.50 -13.51 -4.31
C SER A 145 -16.02 -13.73 -4.17
N ALA A 146 -16.46 -14.31 -3.06
CA ALA A 146 -17.88 -14.47 -2.75
C ALA A 146 -18.60 -13.11 -2.59
N MET A 147 -17.92 -12.10 -2.02
CA MET A 147 -18.48 -10.75 -1.91
C MET A 147 -18.45 -9.96 -3.23
N ASP A 148 -17.37 -10.08 -4.00
CA ASP A 148 -17.18 -9.38 -5.26
C ASP A 148 -16.15 -10.13 -6.14
N ASP A 149 -16.65 -10.81 -7.17
CA ASP A 149 -15.83 -11.66 -8.05
C ASP A 149 -14.69 -10.88 -8.74
N TYR A 150 -14.93 -9.64 -9.17
CA TYR A 150 -13.90 -8.80 -9.79
C TYR A 150 -12.78 -8.47 -8.78
N VAL A 151 -13.14 -8.04 -7.57
CA VAL A 151 -12.14 -7.70 -6.53
C VAL A 151 -11.42 -8.96 -6.04
N GLY A 152 -12.12 -10.08 -5.87
CA GLY A 152 -11.54 -11.37 -5.50
C GLY A 152 -10.48 -11.82 -6.49
N PHE A 153 -10.79 -11.77 -7.80
CA PHE A 153 -9.84 -12.09 -8.84
C PHE A 153 -8.64 -11.12 -8.86
N GLN A 154 -8.87 -9.82 -8.69
CA GLN A 154 -7.81 -8.82 -8.60
C GLN A 154 -6.90 -9.04 -7.36
N LEU A 155 -7.44 -9.49 -6.24
CA LEU A 155 -6.65 -9.87 -5.07
C LEU A 155 -5.80 -11.11 -5.36
N ARG A 156 -6.35 -12.09 -6.09
CA ARG A 156 -5.61 -13.29 -6.51
C ARG A 156 -4.47 -12.95 -7.47
N LEU A 157 -4.63 -11.97 -8.35
CA LEU A 157 -3.53 -11.42 -9.15
C LEU A 157 -2.46 -10.74 -8.29
N CYS A 158 -2.84 -10.04 -7.22
CA CYS A 158 -1.88 -9.50 -6.24
C CYS A 158 -1.08 -10.63 -5.58
N HIS A 159 -1.72 -11.75 -5.25
CA HIS A 159 -1.05 -12.92 -4.67
C HIS A 159 -0.09 -13.59 -5.66
N ALA A 160 -0.57 -13.94 -6.86
CA ALA A 160 0.19 -14.69 -7.85
C ALA A 160 1.39 -13.91 -8.43
N PHE A 161 1.23 -12.62 -8.73
CA PHE A 161 2.25 -11.84 -9.44
C PHE A 161 2.75 -10.62 -8.66
N TYR A 162 2.43 -10.59 -7.37
CA TYR A 162 2.89 -9.56 -6.44
C TYR A 162 2.40 -8.17 -6.86
N LEU A 163 1.31 -8.07 -7.63
CA LEU A 163 0.86 -6.80 -8.21
C LEU A 163 0.47 -5.80 -7.13
N ARG A 164 0.69 -4.51 -7.42
CA ARG A 164 0.06 -3.43 -6.65
C ARG A 164 -1.41 -3.36 -7.03
N ARG A 165 -2.24 -2.86 -6.11
CA ARG A 165 -3.68 -2.65 -6.32
C ARG A 165 -4.04 -2.09 -7.70
N GLU A 166 -3.37 -1.02 -8.12
CA GLU A 166 -3.68 -0.35 -9.39
C GLU A 166 -3.28 -1.17 -10.61
N GLU A 167 -2.17 -1.91 -10.51
CA GLU A 167 -1.70 -2.83 -11.55
C GLU A 167 -2.64 -4.03 -11.70
N ALA A 168 -3.16 -4.55 -10.58
CA ALA A 168 -4.15 -5.63 -10.58
C ALA A 168 -5.49 -5.19 -11.19
N VAL A 169 -5.99 -4.00 -10.81
CA VAL A 169 -7.26 -3.46 -11.36
C VAL A 169 -7.14 -3.19 -12.86
N MET A 170 -5.98 -2.74 -13.34
CA MET A 170 -5.74 -2.43 -14.76
C MET A 170 -5.18 -3.62 -15.55
N PHE A 171 -5.09 -4.81 -14.96
CA PHE A 171 -4.34 -5.93 -15.54
C PHE A 171 -4.96 -6.40 -16.86
N ARG A 172 -4.14 -6.43 -17.91
CA ARG A 172 -4.50 -6.88 -19.26
C ARG A 172 -3.76 -8.19 -19.59
N PRO A 173 -4.38 -9.36 -19.37
CA PRO A 173 -3.67 -10.64 -19.32
C PRO A 173 -3.03 -11.03 -20.65
N HIS A 174 -3.73 -10.85 -21.78
CA HIS A 174 -3.19 -11.19 -23.11
C HIS A 174 -2.01 -10.31 -23.53
N ARG A 175 -1.92 -9.07 -23.03
CA ARG A 175 -0.77 -8.18 -23.28
C ARG A 175 0.39 -8.47 -22.35
N ALA A 176 0.08 -8.80 -21.10
CA ALA A 176 1.04 -9.05 -20.06
C ALA A 176 1.81 -10.34 -20.29
N ASP A 177 1.15 -11.42 -20.73
CA ASP A 177 1.79 -12.72 -20.93
C ASP A 177 2.85 -12.71 -22.04
N LYS A 178 4.06 -13.18 -21.72
CA LYS A 178 5.20 -13.35 -22.62
C LYS A 178 5.70 -14.79 -22.71
N GLY A 179 4.91 -15.76 -22.24
CA GLY A 179 5.33 -17.16 -22.15
C GLY A 179 5.92 -17.43 -20.78
N ASP A 180 7.20 -17.20 -20.55
CA ASP A 180 7.89 -17.52 -19.28
C ASP A 180 7.73 -16.47 -18.17
N ARG A 181 7.07 -15.34 -18.47
CA ARG A 181 6.95 -14.18 -17.58
C ARG A 181 5.75 -13.31 -17.96
N ILE A 182 5.39 -12.39 -17.07
CA ILE A 182 4.52 -11.27 -17.40
C ILE A 182 5.27 -9.93 -17.41
N GLU A 183 4.86 -9.06 -18.34
CA GLU A 183 5.23 -7.65 -18.36
C GLU A 183 4.11 -6.80 -17.74
N VAL A 184 4.43 -6.11 -16.65
CA VAL A 184 3.51 -5.22 -15.94
C VAL A 184 3.86 -3.78 -16.29
N LEU A 185 2.97 -3.11 -17.03
CA LEU A 185 3.11 -1.70 -17.43
C LEU A 185 1.95 -0.84 -16.91
N ASP A 186 0.72 -1.28 -17.15
CA ASP A 186 -0.49 -0.57 -16.73
C ASP A 186 -0.57 -0.47 -15.20
N GLY A 187 -0.94 0.71 -14.69
CA GLY A 187 -1.02 0.98 -13.24
C GLY A 187 0.32 1.11 -12.51
N THR A 188 1.46 0.96 -13.20
CA THR A 188 2.78 1.08 -12.57
C THR A 188 3.08 2.51 -12.14
N LYS A 189 3.74 2.64 -10.99
CA LYS A 189 4.17 3.95 -10.50
C LYS A 189 5.19 4.59 -11.46
N GLY A 190 4.80 5.70 -12.08
CA GLY A 190 5.68 6.48 -12.97
C GLY A 190 5.87 5.88 -14.36
N GLY A 191 5.01 4.93 -14.77
CA GLY A 191 5.00 4.31 -16.09
C GLY A 191 6.21 3.40 -16.34
N ARG A 192 6.80 2.85 -15.28
CA ARG A 192 7.96 1.96 -15.39
C ARG A 192 7.48 0.53 -15.51
N MET A 193 7.69 -0.04 -16.69
CA MET A 193 7.51 -1.47 -16.92
C MET A 193 8.38 -2.26 -15.95
N ARG A 194 7.85 -3.39 -15.48
CA ARG A 194 8.65 -4.41 -14.79
C ARG A 194 8.23 -5.80 -15.22
N ILE A 195 9.08 -6.76 -14.91
CA ILE A 195 8.90 -8.16 -15.26
C ILE A 195 8.62 -8.96 -13.99
N VAL A 196 7.71 -9.92 -14.08
CA VAL A 196 7.50 -10.95 -13.05
C VAL A 196 7.63 -12.31 -13.73
N PRO A 197 8.65 -13.11 -13.41
CA PRO A 197 8.79 -14.47 -13.94
C PRO A 197 7.62 -15.36 -13.51
N LEU A 198 7.26 -16.33 -14.36
CA LEU A 198 6.31 -17.38 -14.01
C LEU A 198 7.09 -18.62 -13.58
N THR A 199 7.22 -18.81 -12.28
CA THR A 199 8.01 -19.88 -11.64
C THR A 199 7.14 -20.99 -11.06
N THR A 200 5.81 -20.84 -11.10
CA THR A 200 4.86 -21.80 -10.51
C THR A 200 3.68 -22.09 -11.42
N ASP A 201 3.13 -23.29 -11.31
CA ASP A 201 1.88 -23.65 -11.99
C ASP A 201 0.69 -22.82 -11.51
N TYR A 202 0.72 -22.38 -10.24
CA TYR A 202 -0.30 -21.48 -9.70
C TYR A 202 -0.38 -20.18 -10.50
N GLN A 203 0.77 -19.56 -10.79
CA GLN A 203 0.83 -18.35 -11.62
C GLN A 203 0.31 -18.60 -13.03
N ARG A 204 0.66 -19.75 -13.64
CA ARG A 204 0.14 -20.11 -14.96
C ARG A 204 -1.38 -20.20 -14.96
N ARG A 205 -1.95 -20.96 -14.01
CA ARG A 205 -3.41 -21.12 -13.88
C ARG A 205 -4.14 -19.79 -13.68
N VAL A 206 -3.62 -18.92 -12.81
CA VAL A 206 -4.23 -17.60 -12.58
C VAL A 206 -4.15 -16.73 -13.84
N LEU A 207 -3.06 -16.78 -14.61
CA LEU A 207 -2.92 -16.03 -15.85
C LEU A 207 -3.89 -16.51 -16.93
N ASP A 208 -4.06 -17.83 -17.07
CA ASP A 208 -4.95 -18.40 -18.07
C ASP A 208 -6.42 -18.15 -17.73
N GLU A 209 -6.80 -18.19 -16.44
CA GLU A 209 -8.14 -17.74 -16.00
C GLU A 209 -8.32 -16.23 -16.22
N ALA A 210 -7.27 -15.41 -16.05
CA ALA A 210 -7.38 -13.99 -16.36
C ALA A 210 -7.71 -13.77 -17.83
N LYS A 211 -7.08 -14.54 -18.73
CA LYS A 211 -7.35 -14.49 -20.18
C LYS A 211 -8.79 -14.88 -20.51
N SER A 212 -9.36 -15.89 -19.85
CA SER A 212 -10.75 -16.32 -20.10
C SER A 212 -11.78 -15.31 -19.62
N ARG A 213 -11.43 -14.47 -18.63
CA ARG A 213 -12.29 -13.40 -18.09
C ARG A 213 -12.38 -12.14 -18.97
N VAL A 214 -11.56 -12.01 -20.02
CA VAL A 214 -11.55 -10.82 -20.88
C VAL A 214 -11.98 -11.14 -22.31
N ARG A 215 -12.79 -10.25 -22.89
CA ARG A 215 -13.41 -10.46 -24.22
C ARG A 215 -12.49 -10.13 -25.41
N SER A 216 -11.35 -9.48 -25.18
CA SER A 216 -10.46 -9.06 -26.25
C SER A 216 -9.00 -9.03 -25.82
N ARG A 217 -8.10 -8.99 -26.80
CA ARG A 217 -6.65 -8.91 -26.56
C ARG A 217 -6.23 -7.69 -25.72
N ASN A 218 -7.01 -6.60 -25.76
CA ASN A 218 -6.76 -5.38 -24.99
C ASN A 218 -7.66 -5.24 -23.76
N GLY A 219 -8.52 -6.23 -23.48
CA GLY A 219 -9.40 -6.24 -22.32
C GLY A 219 -8.64 -6.30 -21.00
N HIS A 220 -9.18 -5.67 -19.97
CA HIS A 220 -8.67 -5.75 -18.60
C HIS A 220 -9.63 -6.53 -17.70
N VAL A 221 -9.10 -7.11 -16.62
CA VAL A 221 -9.88 -7.86 -15.61
C VAL A 221 -10.72 -6.96 -14.70
N GLY A 222 -10.56 -5.64 -14.78
CA GLY A 222 -11.39 -4.68 -14.06
C GLY A 222 -12.86 -4.75 -14.50
N ASP A 223 -13.76 -4.44 -13.57
CA ASP A 223 -15.20 -4.38 -13.82
C ASP A 223 -15.53 -3.35 -14.93
N PRO A 224 -16.18 -3.77 -16.04
CA PRO A 224 -16.49 -2.89 -17.17
C PRO A 224 -17.46 -1.76 -16.83
N ASN A 225 -18.23 -1.88 -15.74
CA ASN A 225 -19.21 -0.87 -15.32
C ASN A 225 -18.61 0.22 -14.41
N ARG A 226 -17.30 0.19 -14.17
CA ARG A 226 -16.62 1.09 -13.25
C ARG A 226 -15.45 1.78 -13.95
N ASN A 227 -15.35 3.09 -13.79
CA ASN A 227 -14.10 3.78 -14.12
C ASN A 227 -13.00 3.43 -13.11
N LEU A 228 -11.74 3.75 -13.43
CA LEU A 228 -10.59 3.38 -12.59
C LEU A 228 -10.71 3.87 -11.14
N LYS A 229 -11.20 5.10 -10.92
CA LYS A 229 -11.38 5.65 -9.57
C LYS A 229 -12.43 4.85 -8.78
N GLN A 230 -13.55 4.52 -9.42
CA GLN A 230 -14.61 3.69 -8.82
C GLN A 230 -14.11 2.27 -8.54
N ALA A 231 -13.38 1.66 -9.47
CA ALA A 231 -12.81 0.32 -9.30
C ALA A 231 -11.79 0.27 -8.14
N LEU A 232 -10.88 1.23 -8.04
CA LEU A 232 -9.92 1.33 -6.93
C LEU A 232 -10.62 1.54 -5.57
N ASN A 233 -11.69 2.33 -5.55
CA ASN A 233 -12.50 2.53 -4.35
C ASN A 233 -13.27 1.27 -3.97
N ARG A 234 -13.86 0.57 -4.95
CA ARG A 234 -14.57 -0.70 -4.74
C ARG A 234 -13.62 -1.77 -4.19
N PHE A 235 -12.42 -1.90 -4.77
CA PHE A 235 -11.38 -2.80 -4.28
C PHE A 235 -11.08 -2.54 -2.80
N SER A 236 -10.78 -1.29 -2.42
CA SER A 236 -10.52 -0.95 -1.02
C SER A 236 -11.72 -1.12 -0.09
N TYR A 237 -12.93 -0.86 -0.59
CA TYR A 237 -14.16 -1.06 0.17
C TYR A 237 -14.38 -2.54 0.49
N VAL A 238 -14.35 -3.42 -0.52
CA VAL A 238 -14.58 -4.85 -0.37
C VAL A 238 -13.53 -5.46 0.56
N LEU A 239 -12.25 -5.17 0.35
CA LEU A 239 -11.18 -5.69 1.22
C LEU A 239 -11.37 -5.30 2.69
N ARG A 240 -11.70 -4.03 2.96
CA ARG A 240 -11.98 -3.58 4.33
C ARG A 240 -13.22 -4.27 4.91
N ARG A 241 -14.24 -4.52 4.10
CA ARG A 241 -15.46 -5.25 4.50
C ARG A 241 -15.11 -6.69 4.87
N CYS A 242 -14.22 -7.34 4.12
CA CYS A 242 -13.69 -8.67 4.41
C CYS A 242 -12.59 -8.69 5.50
N GLY A 243 -12.39 -7.61 6.27
CA GLY A 243 -11.41 -7.58 7.36
C GLY A 243 -9.94 -7.43 6.93
N VAL A 244 -9.65 -7.28 5.62
CA VAL A 244 -8.29 -7.05 5.11
C VAL A 244 -7.87 -5.59 5.37
N SER A 245 -7.62 -5.29 6.64
CA SER A 245 -7.09 -4.03 7.14
C SER A 245 -6.17 -4.27 8.34
N LYS A 246 -5.41 -3.23 8.72
CA LYS A 246 -4.49 -3.31 9.87
C LYS A 246 -5.22 -3.52 11.19
N GLU A 247 -6.43 -3.00 11.30
CA GLU A 247 -7.24 -3.02 12.52
C GLU A 247 -7.94 -4.37 12.72
N ALA A 248 -8.20 -5.12 11.64
CA ALA A 248 -8.90 -6.40 11.69
C ALA A 248 -7.90 -7.57 11.55
N LEU A 249 -7.55 -7.95 10.33
CA LEU A 249 -6.60 -9.04 10.08
C LEU A 249 -5.13 -8.67 10.30
N GLY A 250 -4.82 -7.43 10.69
CA GLY A 250 -3.44 -6.96 10.83
C GLY A 250 -2.72 -6.74 9.50
N VAL A 251 -3.37 -7.00 8.36
CA VAL A 251 -2.74 -7.03 7.03
C VAL A 251 -3.37 -6.03 6.06
N THR A 252 -2.68 -5.82 4.94
CA THR A 252 -3.19 -5.06 3.79
C THR A 252 -2.95 -5.87 2.52
N PRO A 253 -3.64 -5.61 1.40
CA PRO A 253 -3.35 -6.28 0.13
C PRO A 253 -1.89 -6.13 -0.32
N HIS A 254 -1.20 -5.05 0.10
CA HIS A 254 0.21 -4.88 -0.21
C HIS A 254 1.11 -5.91 0.48
N GLY A 255 0.64 -6.52 1.57
CA GLY A 255 1.35 -7.59 2.28
C GLY A 255 1.60 -8.83 1.43
N LEU A 256 0.71 -9.15 0.48
CA LEU A 256 0.92 -10.25 -0.48
C LEU A 256 2.16 -10.01 -1.37
N ARG A 257 2.41 -8.75 -1.73
CA ARG A 257 3.64 -8.37 -2.44
C ARG A 257 4.87 -8.52 -1.55
N HIS A 258 4.79 -8.17 -0.27
CA HIS A 258 5.88 -8.42 0.67
C HIS A 258 6.16 -9.91 0.78
N GLN A 259 5.12 -10.73 0.92
CA GLN A 259 5.25 -12.18 0.99
C GLN A 259 5.97 -12.74 -0.22
N GLY A 260 5.44 -12.51 -1.42
CA GLY A 260 6.04 -13.04 -2.64
C GLY A 260 7.48 -12.59 -2.92
N LEU A 261 7.83 -11.35 -2.55
CA LEU A 261 9.21 -10.86 -2.69
C LEU A 261 10.16 -11.49 -1.65
N ASN A 262 9.69 -11.75 -0.43
CA ASN A 262 10.47 -12.52 0.54
C ASN A 262 10.62 -13.97 0.07
N ASP A 263 9.54 -14.63 -0.35
CA ASP A 263 9.58 -16.02 -0.82
C ASP A 263 10.51 -16.19 -2.04
N THR A 264 10.51 -15.20 -2.95
CA THR A 264 11.45 -15.16 -4.09
C THR A 264 12.90 -15.03 -3.62
N PHE A 265 13.18 -14.17 -2.64
CA PHE A 265 14.52 -14.06 -2.07
C PHE A 265 14.98 -15.40 -1.50
N GLU A 266 14.12 -16.04 -0.72
CA GLU A 266 14.44 -17.28 0.00
C GLU A 266 14.70 -18.43 -0.96
N SER A 267 13.90 -18.55 -2.02
CA SER A 267 14.10 -19.56 -3.06
C SER A 267 15.43 -19.41 -3.79
N LEU A 268 15.92 -18.18 -3.99
CA LEU A 268 17.16 -17.92 -4.73
C LEU A 268 18.40 -17.95 -3.83
N ALA A 269 18.30 -17.36 -2.63
CA ALA A 269 19.38 -17.26 -1.67
C ALA A 269 19.59 -18.56 -0.87
N GLY A 270 18.57 -19.43 -0.78
CA GLY A 270 18.60 -20.65 0.03
C GLY A 270 18.55 -20.39 1.54
N ILE A 271 18.29 -19.15 1.94
CA ILE A 271 18.21 -18.71 3.34
C ILE A 271 16.98 -17.82 3.55
N PRO A 272 16.41 -17.76 4.76
CA PRO A 272 15.32 -16.85 5.06
C PRO A 272 15.73 -15.38 4.80
N SER A 273 14.76 -14.58 4.36
CA SER A 273 14.98 -13.14 4.15
C SER A 273 15.36 -12.43 5.46
N PRO A 274 16.20 -11.38 5.43
CA PRO A 274 16.65 -10.70 6.65
C PRO A 274 15.51 -10.27 7.59
N ILE A 275 14.36 -9.86 7.06
CA ILE A 275 13.22 -9.44 7.88
C ILE A 275 12.50 -10.60 8.59
N ARG A 276 12.68 -11.83 8.09
CA ARG A 276 12.15 -13.07 8.66
C ARG A 276 13.16 -13.78 9.58
N CYS A 277 14.36 -13.22 9.73
CA CYS A 277 15.39 -13.73 10.64
C CYS A 277 15.41 -12.95 11.97
N ALA A 278 15.59 -13.66 13.08
CA ALA A 278 15.90 -13.04 14.37
C ALA A 278 17.31 -12.43 14.40
N ASP A 279 18.29 -13.14 13.82
CA ASP A 279 19.68 -12.69 13.66
C ASP A 279 20.09 -12.72 12.18
N PRO A 280 19.79 -11.66 11.41
CA PRO A 280 20.14 -11.63 9.99
C PRO A 280 21.63 -11.55 9.73
N ALA A 281 22.41 -11.00 10.67
CA ALA A 281 23.86 -10.87 10.49
C ALA A 281 24.51 -12.25 10.44
N ARG A 282 24.12 -13.14 11.36
CA ARG A 282 24.58 -14.53 11.36
C ARG A 282 24.13 -15.30 10.12
N VAL A 283 22.86 -15.19 9.74
CA VAL A 283 22.31 -15.92 8.58
C VAL A 283 22.99 -15.48 7.28
N LEU A 284 23.18 -14.18 7.09
CA LEU A 284 23.83 -13.64 5.90
C LEU A 284 25.33 -13.96 5.87
N ALA A 285 26.02 -13.97 7.01
CA ALA A 285 27.43 -14.32 7.09
C ALA A 285 27.71 -15.79 6.75
N ALA A 286 26.75 -16.69 7.00
CA ALA A 286 26.85 -18.10 6.68
C ALA A 286 26.35 -18.45 5.25
N ALA A 287 25.76 -17.49 4.55
CA ALA A 287 25.20 -17.68 3.22
C ALA A 287 26.23 -17.43 2.11
N ASP A 288 25.96 -18.02 0.94
CA ASP A 288 26.68 -17.71 -0.30
C ASP A 288 26.41 -16.25 -0.71
N PRO A 289 27.42 -15.36 -0.69
CA PRO A 289 27.23 -13.94 -0.97
C PRO A 289 26.69 -13.68 -2.38
N ASP A 290 27.09 -14.47 -3.37
CA ASP A 290 26.69 -14.27 -4.77
C ASP A 290 25.21 -14.60 -4.95
N LYS A 291 24.72 -15.65 -4.30
CA LYS A 291 23.29 -15.99 -4.29
C LYS A 291 22.46 -14.93 -3.59
N VAL A 292 22.96 -14.37 -2.47
CA VAL A 292 22.28 -13.31 -1.73
C VAL A 292 22.17 -12.03 -2.57
N ASP A 293 23.25 -11.63 -3.25
CA ASP A 293 23.26 -10.44 -4.09
C ASP A 293 22.40 -10.61 -5.34
N HIS A 294 22.46 -11.79 -5.97
CA HIS A 294 21.56 -12.16 -7.06
C HIS A 294 20.09 -12.09 -6.63
N ALA A 295 19.74 -12.68 -5.48
CA ALA A 295 18.38 -12.64 -4.94
C ALA A 295 17.91 -11.20 -4.66
N ARG A 296 18.78 -10.35 -4.09
CA ARG A 296 18.49 -8.91 -3.87
C ARG A 296 18.23 -8.17 -5.19
N GLN A 297 18.98 -8.49 -6.24
CA GLN A 297 18.79 -7.91 -7.56
C GLN A 297 17.45 -8.30 -8.16
N VAL A 298 17.15 -9.60 -8.20
CA VAL A 298 15.89 -10.13 -8.74
C VAL A 298 14.69 -9.53 -7.98
N VAL A 299 14.76 -9.46 -6.65
CA VAL A 299 13.72 -8.80 -5.83
C VAL A 299 13.55 -7.33 -6.21
N ALA A 300 14.64 -6.58 -6.44
CA ALA A 300 14.54 -5.17 -6.84
C ALA A 300 13.90 -5.02 -8.23
N GLU A 301 14.23 -5.89 -9.18
CA GLU A 301 13.68 -5.88 -10.53
C GLU A 301 12.18 -6.22 -10.55
N ILE A 302 11.76 -7.29 -9.85
CA ILE A 302 10.35 -7.62 -9.62
C ILE A 302 9.65 -6.52 -8.80
N ALA A 303 10.40 -5.81 -7.94
CA ALA A 303 9.90 -4.65 -7.24
C ALA A 303 9.62 -3.45 -8.18
N GLY A 304 10.19 -3.45 -9.39
CA GLY A 304 10.15 -2.37 -10.38
C GLY A 304 11.21 -1.29 -10.15
N HIS A 305 12.38 -1.67 -9.65
CA HIS A 305 13.46 -0.78 -9.27
C HIS A 305 14.81 -1.26 -9.81
N SER A 306 15.61 -0.32 -10.32
CA SER A 306 16.99 -0.58 -10.75
C SER A 306 18.03 -0.41 -9.63
N ARG A 307 17.58 -0.12 -8.40
CA ARG A 307 18.46 0.13 -7.24
C ARG A 307 18.31 -0.99 -6.23
N LEU A 308 19.40 -1.70 -5.96
CA LEU A 308 19.47 -2.78 -4.97
C LEU A 308 18.95 -2.36 -3.60
N SER A 309 19.27 -1.14 -3.15
CA SER A 309 18.86 -0.65 -1.82
C SER A 309 17.34 -0.61 -1.58
N ILE A 310 16.53 -0.70 -2.64
CA ILE A 310 15.07 -0.76 -2.52
C ILE A 310 14.58 -2.16 -2.09
N SER A 311 15.32 -3.23 -2.38
CA SER A 311 14.93 -4.58 -1.92
C SER A 311 14.77 -4.61 -0.41
N GLY A 312 15.62 -3.91 0.32
CA GLY A 312 15.57 -3.79 1.78
C GLY A 312 14.27 -3.19 2.34
N SER A 313 13.46 -2.50 1.53
CA SER A 313 12.10 -2.05 1.92
C SER A 313 11.07 -3.18 1.99
N TYR A 314 11.40 -4.35 1.42
CA TYR A 314 10.57 -5.55 1.45
C TYR A 314 11.20 -6.66 2.30
N ILE A 315 12.49 -6.93 2.09
CA ILE A 315 13.19 -8.07 2.69
C ILE A 315 14.03 -7.71 3.92
N GLY A 316 14.04 -6.44 4.34
CA GLY A 316 14.78 -5.97 5.52
C GLY A 316 16.29 -5.84 5.31
N GLY A 317 17.01 -5.68 6.42
CA GLY A 317 18.46 -5.48 6.46
C GLY A 317 19.10 -6.10 7.69
N LEU A 318 20.37 -5.74 7.95
CA LEU A 318 21.18 -6.33 9.02
C LEU A 318 20.62 -6.12 10.44
N ARG A 319 19.69 -5.19 10.64
CA ARG A 319 19.17 -4.82 11.97
C ARG A 319 18.04 -5.71 12.50
N GLY A 320 17.67 -6.78 11.79
CA GLY A 320 16.68 -7.76 12.25
C GLY A 320 15.28 -7.19 12.42
N ARG A 321 14.35 -8.09 12.74
CA ARG A 321 12.96 -7.74 13.08
C ARG A 321 12.90 -7.08 14.45
N LYS A 322 12.13 -6.00 14.58
CA LYS A 322 11.57 -5.61 15.89
C LYS A 322 10.08 -5.96 15.87
N VAL A 323 9.64 -6.65 16.91
CA VAL A 323 8.23 -6.89 17.32
C VAL A 323 7.66 -8.30 17.03
N GLU A 324 7.36 -8.99 18.13
CA GLU A 324 6.37 -10.06 18.26
C GLU A 324 4.94 -9.48 18.26
N LEU A 325 3.97 -10.19 17.69
CA LEU A 325 2.55 -9.79 17.78
C LEU A 325 2.15 -9.60 19.25
N SER A 326 1.44 -8.51 19.54
CA SER A 326 0.92 -8.28 20.89
C SER A 326 -0.08 -9.38 21.27
N PRO A 327 -0.25 -9.71 22.56
CA PRO A 327 -1.25 -10.69 22.99
C PRO A 327 -2.66 -10.39 22.45
N ALA A 328 -3.03 -9.11 22.34
CA ALA A 328 -4.30 -8.68 21.75
C ALA A 328 -4.40 -9.00 20.25
N GLN A 329 -3.32 -8.82 19.49
CA GLN A 329 -3.27 -9.17 18.07
C GLN A 329 -3.32 -10.69 17.86
N ARG A 330 -2.62 -11.47 18.68
CA ARG A 330 -2.70 -12.94 18.64
C ARG A 330 -4.12 -13.43 18.91
N LYS A 331 -4.75 -12.93 19.98
CA LYS A 331 -6.13 -13.26 20.35
C LYS A 331 -7.14 -12.85 19.27
N GLN A 332 -6.95 -11.70 18.63
CA GLN A 332 -7.79 -11.27 17.51
C GLN A 332 -7.63 -12.18 16.29
N MET A 333 -6.45 -12.77 16.09
CA MET A 333 -6.14 -13.66 14.97
C MET A 333 -6.64 -15.09 15.15
N GLU A 334 -6.78 -15.59 16.38
CA GLU A 334 -7.16 -16.99 16.69
C GLU A 334 -8.50 -17.43 16.07
N GLY A 335 -9.50 -16.54 16.01
CA GLY A 335 -10.84 -16.89 15.48
C GLY A 335 -10.95 -16.88 13.96
N TRP A 336 -10.02 -16.21 13.26
CA TRP A 336 -10.12 -16.01 11.81
C TRP A 336 -9.95 -17.29 10.98
N PRO A 337 -8.95 -18.17 11.24
CA PRO A 337 -8.79 -19.41 10.49
C PRO A 337 -10.07 -20.27 10.51
N ARG A 338 -10.70 -20.39 11.69
CA ARG A 338 -11.93 -21.15 11.84
C ARG A 338 -13.11 -20.49 11.13
N LEU A 339 -13.22 -19.16 11.21
CA LEU A 339 -14.25 -18.42 10.48
C LEU A 339 -14.12 -18.63 8.96
N PHE A 340 -12.89 -18.61 8.42
CA PHE A 340 -12.66 -18.81 6.99
C PHE A 340 -13.03 -20.21 6.50
N GLN A 341 -12.64 -21.24 7.27
CA GLN A 341 -13.03 -22.61 6.97
C GLN A 341 -14.56 -22.77 6.90
N LEU A 342 -15.28 -22.18 7.86
CA LEU A 342 -16.74 -22.23 7.90
C LEU A 342 -17.39 -21.38 6.80
N HIS A 343 -16.76 -20.28 6.38
CA HIS A 343 -17.31 -19.42 5.34
C HIS A 343 -17.16 -20.02 3.93
N GLY A 344 -16.08 -20.76 3.65
CA GLY A 344 -15.86 -21.41 2.37
C GLY A 344 -16.72 -22.65 2.09
N ARG A 345 -17.59 -23.08 3.02
CA ARG A 345 -18.43 -24.27 2.92
C ARG A 345 -19.90 -23.91 2.73
N SER A 346 -20.57 -24.59 1.80
CA SER A 346 -22.01 -24.44 1.54
C SER A 346 -22.90 -25.27 2.46
N ASP A 347 -22.35 -26.30 3.10
CA ASP A 347 -23.02 -27.36 3.86
C ASP A 347 -22.58 -27.37 5.34
N LEU A 348 -23.00 -26.33 6.07
CA LEU A 348 -22.71 -26.22 7.50
C LEU A 348 -23.78 -26.93 8.34
N SER A 349 -23.33 -27.74 9.30
CA SER A 349 -24.18 -28.26 10.39
C SER A 349 -24.71 -27.12 11.27
N GLU A 350 -25.75 -27.39 12.06
CA GLU A 350 -26.33 -26.40 12.98
C GLU A 350 -25.30 -25.88 14.00
N ALA A 351 -24.48 -26.78 14.55
CA ALA A 351 -23.40 -26.42 15.47
C ALA A 351 -22.35 -25.51 14.80
N GLU A 352 -21.99 -25.79 13.54
CA GLU A 352 -21.06 -24.99 12.75
C GLU A 352 -21.65 -23.62 12.36
N ARG A 353 -22.96 -23.55 12.10
CA ARG A 353 -23.67 -22.28 11.87
C ARG A 353 -23.66 -21.40 13.12
N ALA A 354 -23.93 -21.98 14.29
CA ALA A 354 -23.85 -21.28 15.57
C ALA A 354 -22.41 -20.83 15.90
N GLU A 355 -21.42 -21.67 15.62
CA GLU A 355 -20.00 -21.32 15.78
C GLU A 355 -19.58 -20.18 14.86
N LYS A 356 -19.97 -20.24 13.58
CA LYS A 356 -19.73 -19.20 12.58
C LYS A 356 -20.35 -17.87 13.02
N LEU A 357 -21.60 -17.88 13.49
CA LEU A 357 -22.27 -16.70 14.03
C LEU A 357 -21.51 -16.07 15.20
N ARG A 358 -21.06 -16.89 16.17
CA ARG A 358 -20.23 -16.42 17.29
C ARG A 358 -18.94 -15.76 16.79
N LEU A 359 -18.23 -16.40 15.87
CA LEU A 359 -16.98 -15.88 15.32
C LEU A 359 -17.19 -14.56 14.56
N ILE A 360 -18.24 -14.42 13.75
CA ILE A 360 -18.57 -13.17 13.06
C ILE A 360 -18.75 -12.01 14.04
N ARG A 361 -19.47 -12.26 15.15
CA ARG A 361 -19.73 -11.26 16.20
C ARG A 361 -18.45 -10.90 16.95
N THR A 362 -17.68 -11.90 17.41
CA THR A 362 -16.45 -11.68 18.17
C THR A 362 -15.38 -10.98 17.35
N LEU A 363 -15.26 -11.29 16.05
CA LEU A 363 -14.29 -10.68 15.14
C LEU A 363 -14.79 -9.33 14.58
N GLY A 364 -16.04 -8.96 14.84
CA GLY A 364 -16.62 -7.67 14.44
C GLY A 364 -16.75 -7.50 12.93
N VAL A 365 -17.01 -8.58 12.19
CA VAL A 365 -16.99 -8.61 10.72
C VAL A 365 -18.27 -8.00 10.16
N ARG A 366 -18.34 -6.65 10.10
CA ARG A 366 -19.53 -5.89 9.65
C ARG A 366 -20.04 -6.25 8.26
N SER A 367 -19.23 -6.90 7.42
CA SER A 367 -19.67 -7.36 6.10
C SER A 367 -20.60 -8.55 6.14
N MET A 368 -20.45 -9.38 7.17
CA MET A 368 -21.22 -10.58 7.41
C MET A 368 -22.39 -10.31 8.35
N ALA A 369 -22.81 -9.05 8.52
CA ALA A 369 -23.94 -8.69 9.37
C ALA A 369 -25.24 -9.33 8.87
N ALA A 370 -25.54 -9.22 7.56
CA ALA A 370 -26.71 -9.87 6.98
C ALA A 370 -26.64 -11.40 7.04
N GLU A 371 -25.43 -11.98 6.95
CA GLU A 371 -25.22 -13.42 7.11
C GLU A 371 -25.39 -13.84 8.58
N ALA A 372 -24.94 -13.02 9.53
CA ALA A 372 -25.18 -13.23 10.95
C ALA A 372 -26.66 -13.16 11.28
N ASP A 373 -27.38 -12.17 10.75
CA ASP A 373 -28.84 -12.03 10.92
C ASP A 373 -29.57 -13.24 10.33
N ALA A 374 -29.14 -13.72 9.15
CA ALA A 374 -29.71 -14.91 8.53
C ALA A 374 -29.39 -16.22 9.30
N LEU A 375 -28.19 -16.35 9.85
CA LEU A 375 -27.80 -17.49 10.69
C LEU A 375 -28.56 -17.49 12.02
N GLU A 376 -28.85 -16.31 12.58
CA GLU A 376 -29.66 -16.15 13.80
C GLU A 376 -31.13 -16.48 13.54
N ALA A 377 -31.70 -16.01 12.43
CA ALA A 377 -33.07 -16.33 12.03
C ALA A 377 -33.29 -17.81 11.67
N ALA A 378 -32.23 -18.55 11.33
CA ALA A 378 -32.28 -19.97 11.01
C ALA A 378 -32.01 -20.89 12.22
N GLY A 379 -31.60 -20.34 13.36
CA GLY A 379 -31.26 -21.09 14.59
C GLY A 379 -32.12 -20.73 15.80
N GLY A 380 -33.16 -19.91 15.62
CA GLY A 380 -34.28 -19.75 16.57
C GLY A 380 -35.52 -20.40 15.99
#